data_AF-A0A1D2UVY8-F1
#
_entry.id   AF-A0A1D2UVY8-F1
#
_cell.length_a   1.000
_cell.length_b   1.000
_cell.length_c   1.000
_cell.angle_alpha   90.00
_cell.angle_beta   90.00
_cell.angle_gamma   90.00
#
_symmetry.space_group_name_H-M   'P 1'
#
loop_
_entity.id
_entity.type
_entity.pdbx_description
1 polymer ?
#
loop_
_entity_poly.entity_id
_entity_poly.type
_entity_poly.pdbx_seq_one_letter_code
_entity_poly.pdbx_strand_id
1 'polypeptide(L)' 'MTKVILLYASWCHNCPKAEKIWRDLKEEHDFEYEEIDVESDEGQKIAQEYSVMAVPTTVIDGEVAFIGIPSKDEALESIK' A
#
# COMPACT_ATOMS: atom_id res chain seq x y z
N MET A 1 12.65 -8.38 7.15
CA MET A 1 11.19 -8.52 7.17
C MET A 1 10.68 -7.36 6.35
N THR A 2 10.02 -7.63 5.23
CA THR A 2 9.56 -6.58 4.34
C THR A 2 8.35 -5.89 5.00
N LYS A 3 8.38 -4.56 5.13
CA LYS A 3 7.22 -3.81 5.64
C LYS A 3 6.47 -3.17 4.47
N VAL A 4 5.22 -3.55 4.29
CA VAL A 4 4.29 -3.07 3.29
C VAL A 4 3.24 -2.21 3.96
N ILE A 5 3.12 -0.97 3.52
CA ILE A 5 2.14 0.01 3.99
C ILE A 5 1.24 0.37 2.81
N LEU A 6 -0.05 0.04 2.91
CA LEU A 6 -1.06 0.43 1.94
C LEU A 6 -1.69 1.74 2.38
N LEU A 7 -1.44 2.79 1.61
CA LEU A 7 -2.11 4.06 1.71
C LEU A 7 -3.44 3.99 0.97
N TYR A 8 -4.54 4.06 1.72
CA TYR A 8 -5.91 4.02 1.18
C TYR A 8 -6.65 5.31 1.49
N ALA A 9 -7.79 5.53 0.82
CA ALA A 9 -8.70 6.63 1.14
C ALA A 9 -10.14 6.14 1.18
N SER A 10 -10.95 6.71 2.07
CA SER A 10 -12.35 6.34 2.26
C SER A 10 -13.23 6.70 1.05
N TRP A 11 -12.83 7.70 0.25
CA TRP A 11 -13.53 8.05 -1.00
C TRP A 11 -13.19 7.14 -2.19
N CYS A 12 -12.15 6.30 -2.07
CA CYS A 12 -11.66 5.50 -3.19
C CYS A 12 -12.33 4.12 -3.24
N HIS A 13 -13.38 4.02 -4.06
CA HIS A 13 -14.13 2.78 -4.35
C HIS A 13 -13.26 1.60 -4.80
N ASN A 14 -12.05 1.87 -5.31
CA ASN A 14 -11.13 0.85 -5.81
C ASN A 14 -10.06 0.39 -4.80
N CYS A 15 -9.92 1.05 -3.63
CA CYS A 15 -9.02 0.60 -2.56
C CYS A 15 -9.22 -0.85 -2.11
N PRO A 16 -10.45 -1.39 -1.96
CA PRO A 16 -10.61 -2.78 -1.52
C PRO A 16 -10.04 -3.82 -2.51
N LYS A 17 -9.77 -3.44 -3.77
CA LYS A 17 -9.06 -4.33 -4.70
C LYS A 17 -7.58 -4.49 -4.33
N ALA A 18 -6.92 -3.40 -3.96
CA ALA A 18 -5.52 -3.41 -3.55
C ALA A 18 -5.36 -4.11 -2.20
N GLU A 19 -6.22 -3.82 -1.23
CA GLU A 19 -6.27 -4.52 0.07
C GLU A 19 -6.39 -6.03 -0.13
N LYS A 20 -7.32 -6.48 -0.97
CA LYS A 20 -7.54 -7.91 -1.20
C LYS A 20 -6.30 -8.59 -1.79
N ILE A 21 -5.55 -7.91 -2.65
CA ILE A 21 -4.29 -8.42 -3.20
C ILE A 21 -3.26 -8.59 -2.08
N TRP A 22 -3.03 -7.55 -1.29
CA TRP A 22 -2.05 -7.58 -0.21
C TRP A 22 -2.41 -8.57 0.89
N ARG A 23 -3.69 -8.72 1.21
CA ARG A 23 -4.16 -9.69 2.20
C ARG A 23 -3.93 -11.13 1.75
N ASP A 24 -4.18 -11.43 0.49
CA ASP A 24 -3.91 -12.75 -0.13
C ASP A 24 -2.40 -13.05 -0.10
N LEU A 25 -1.58 -12.06 -0.46
CA LEU A 25 -0.11 -12.17 -0.37
C LEU A 25 0.37 -12.38 1.06
N LYS A 26 -0.23 -11.72 2.05
CA LYS A 26 0.11 -11.89 3.47
C LYS A 26 -0.21 -13.29 3.99
N GLU A 27 -1.18 -13.98 3.40
CA GLU A 27 -1.47 -15.38 3.72
C GLU A 27 -0.41 -16.33 3.13
N GLU A 28 0.19 -15.99 1.99
CA GLU A 28 1.25 -16.78 1.34
C GLU A 28 2.67 -16.43 1.82
N HIS A 29 2.89 -15.20 2.31
CA HIS A 29 4.21 -14.66 2.65
C HIS A 29 4.22 -13.98 4.03
N ASP A 30 5.32 -14.18 4.77
CA ASP A 30 5.54 -13.55 6.08
C ASP A 30 6.15 -12.14 5.90
N PHE A 31 5.28 -11.14 5.75
CA PHE A 31 5.66 -9.72 5.70
C PHE A 31 4.72 -8.87 6.56
N GLU A 32 5.21 -7.71 7.00
CA GLU A 32 4.39 -6.76 7.76
C GLU A 32 3.48 -5.99 6.81
N TYR A 33 2.16 -6.08 7.01
CA TYR A 33 1.18 -5.33 6.22
C TYR A 33 0.41 -4.40 7.13
N GLU A 34 0.42 -3.10 6.80
CA GLU A 34 -0.21 -2.02 7.54
C GLU A 34 -1.04 -1.14 6.59
N GLU A 35 -2.17 -0.63 7.07
CA GLU A 35 -3.10 0.16 6.27
C GLU A 35 -3.21 1.55 6.88
N ILE A 36 -2.89 2.57 6.09
CA ILE A 36 -2.89 3.96 6.54
C ILE A 36 -3.86 4.75 5.68
N ASP A 37 -4.81 5.41 6.33
CA ASP A 37 -5.75 6.30 5.68
C ASP A 37 -5.07 7.63 5.35
N VAL A 38 -5.00 7.99 4.06
CA VAL A 38 -4.39 9.26 3.62
C VAL A 38 -5.24 10.49 3.95
N GLU A 39 -6.48 10.32 4.44
CA GLU A 39 -7.31 11.44 4.90
C GLU A 39 -7.02 11.80 6.36
N SER A 40 -6.33 10.92 7.09
CA SER A 40 -5.84 11.16 8.44
C SER A 40 -4.62 12.07 8.42
N ASP A 41 -4.43 12.90 9.46
CA ASP A 41 -3.31 13.85 9.56
C ASP A 41 -1.94 13.16 9.40
N GLU A 42 -1.81 11.94 9.94
CA GLU A 42 -0.61 11.11 9.83
C GLU A 42 -0.40 10.56 8.41
N GLY A 43 -1.47 10.07 7.78
CA GLY A 43 -1.42 9.59 6.40
C GLY A 43 -1.17 10.70 5.39
N GLN A 44 -1.67 11.92 5.60
CA GLN A 44 -1.37 13.09 4.77
C GLN A 44 0.09 13.52 4.86
N LYS A 45 0.71 13.39 6.04
CA LYS A 45 2.14 13.67 6.23
C LYS A 45 2.99 12.64 5.52
N ILE A 46 2.69 11.36 5.70
CA ILE A 46 3.35 10.23 5.03
C ILE A 46 3.18 10.37 3.51
N ALA A 47 1.96 10.63 3.03
CA ALA A 47 1.69 10.82 1.61
C ALA A 47 2.49 12.01 1.02
N GLN A 48 2.63 13.12 1.75
CA GLN A 48 3.47 14.23 1.30
C GLN A 48 4.96 13.91 1.36
N GLU A 49 5.43 13.24 2.42
CA GLU A 49 6.84 12.84 2.60
C GLU A 49 7.28 11.91 1.47
N TYR A 50 6.44 10.95 1.13
CA TYR A 50 6.64 10.00 0.05
C TYR A 50 6.18 10.50 -1.32
N SER A 51 5.71 11.76 -1.42
CA SER A 51 5.25 12.38 -2.66
C SER A 51 4.18 11.57 -3.42
N VAL A 52 3.25 10.98 -2.67
CA VAL A 52 2.14 10.17 -3.14
C VAL A 52 1.14 11.03 -3.89
N MET A 53 1.02 10.77 -5.20
CA MET A 53 0.17 11.57 -6.09
C MET A 53 -1.25 10.99 -6.25
N ALA A 54 -1.45 9.71 -5.95
CA ALA A 54 -2.74 9.04 -6.10
C ALA A 54 -2.91 7.91 -5.07
N VAL A 55 -4.16 7.56 -4.76
CA VAL A 55 -4.51 6.43 -3.92
C VAL A 55 -5.28 5.37 -4.72
N PRO A 56 -5.13 4.07 -4.42
CA PRO A 56 -4.26 3.51 -3.38
C PRO A 56 -2.76 3.66 -3.72
N THR A 57 -1.88 3.70 -2.73
CA THR A 57 -0.42 3.69 -2.93
C THR A 57 0.21 2.69 -1.99
N THR A 58 1.20 1.95 -2.46
CA THR A 58 1.94 0.99 -1.64
C THR A 58 3.34 1.51 -1.37
N VAL A 59 3.70 1.59 -0.10
CA VAL A 59 5.05 1.86 0.37
C VAL A 59 5.64 0.55 0.88
N ILE A 60 6.85 0.21 0.44
CA ILE A 60 7.54 -1.03 0.82
C ILE A 60 8.92 -0.64 1.36
N ASP A 61 9.26 -1.12 2.55
CA ASP A 61 10.52 -0.82 3.25
C ASP A 61 10.80 0.69 3.44
N GLY A 62 9.74 1.51 3.46
CA GLY A 62 9.87 2.97 3.54
C GLY A 62 10.17 3.64 2.20
N GLU A 63 9.92 2.97 1.07
CA GLU A 63 10.03 3.56 -0.27
C GLU A 63 8.74 3.34 -1.06
N VAL A 64 8.34 4.30 -1.91
CA VAL A 64 7.13 4.16 -2.73
C VAL A 64 7.38 3.13 -3.81
N ALA A 65 6.83 1.94 -3.62
CA ALA A 65 6.91 0.88 -4.61
C ALA A 65 5.90 1.11 -5.75
N PHE A 66 4.66 1.49 -5.41
CA PHE A 66 3.59 1.64 -6.40
C PHE A 66 2.63 2.77 -6.08
N ILE A 67 2.31 3.56 -7.11
CA ILE A 67 1.26 4.58 -7.06
C ILE A 67 0.08 4.08 -7.88
N GLY A 68 -1.00 3.67 -7.22
CA GLY A 68 -2.19 3.07 -7.84
C GLY A 68 -2.49 1.66 -7.33
N ILE A 69 -3.32 0.92 -8.07
CA ILE A 69 -3.63 -0.48 -7.78
C ILE A 69 -2.52 -1.32 -8.44
N PRO A 70 -1.59 -1.93 -7.67
CA PRO A 70 -0.59 -2.82 -8.26
C PRO A 70 -1.28 -4.10 -8.76
N SER A 71 -0.68 -4.73 -9.77
CA SER A 71 -1.04 -6.09 -10.15
C SER A 71 -0.56 -7.10 -9.09
N LYS A 72 -1.23 -8.26 -8.95
CA LYS A 72 -0.77 -9.33 -8.03
C LYS A 72 0.71 -9.69 -8.26
N ASP A 73 1.13 -9.75 -9.51
CA ASP A 73 2.50 -10.10 -9.90
C ASP A 73 3.53 -9.06 -9.44
N GLU A 74 3.24 -7.77 -9.64
CA GLU A 74 4.10 -6.65 -9.23
C GLU A 74 4.22 -6.54 -7.71
N ALA A 75 3.10 -6.73 -7.01
CA ALA A 75 3.06 -6.77 -5.56
C ALA A 75 3.89 -7.95 -5.01
N LEU A 76 3.81 -9.13 -5.64
CA LEU A 76 4.61 -10.30 -5.31
C LEU A 76 6.12 -10.06 -5.54
N GLU A 77 6.49 -9.44 -6.66
CA GLU A 77 7.89 -9.16 -6.98
C GLU A 77 8.54 -8.22 -5.96
N SER A 78 7.74 -7.35 -5.35
CA SER A 78 8.26 -6.36 -4.39
C SER A 78 8.36 -6.86 -2.94
N ILE A 79 7.76 -8.02 -2.62
CA ILE A 79 7.91 -8.69 -1.33
C ILE A 79 8.92 -9.83 -1.35
N LYS A 80 9.53 -10.11 -2.51
CA LYS A 80 10.41 -11.25 -2.77
C LYS A 80 11.88 -10.90 -2.53
#